data_AF-A0A355FP96-F1
#
_entry.id   AF-A0A355FP96-F1
#
_cell.length_a   1.000
_cell.length_b   1.000
_cell.length_c   1.000
_cell.angle_alpha   90.00
_cell.angle_beta   90.00
_cell.angle_gamma   90.00
#
_symmetry.space_group_name_H-M   'P 1'
#
loop_
_entity.id
_entity.type
_entity.pdbx_description
1 polymer ?
#
loop_
_entity_poly.entity_id
_entity_poly.type
_entity_poly.pdbx_seq_one_letter_code
_entity_poly.pdbx_strand_id
1 'polypeptide(L)'
;GTTGLVHISEVADVYVKDIKDFVQLNDQVKVKILSMQNGKIGLSIRQAQPKPSRQNLQSFEDKLAKFMKDSDERQSDLKKSQDSKRGGRGGGRLSHF
;
A
#
# COMPACT_ATOMS: atom_id res chain seq x y z
N GLY A 1 -29.95 6.16 23.30
CA GLY A 1 -28.94 5.64 22.36
C GLY A 1 -28.85 4.13 22.56
N THR A 2 -28.74 3.38 21.48
CA THR A 2 -28.68 1.91 21.55
C THR A 2 -27.23 1.48 21.75
N THR A 3 -26.95 0.68 22.79
CA THR A 3 -25.60 0.21 23.10
C THR A 3 -25.32 -1.12 22.40
N GLY A 4 -24.21 -1.21 21.67
CA GLY A 4 -23.73 -2.45 21.05
C GLY A 4 -22.47 -2.97 21.73
N LEU A 5 -22.19 -4.26 21.56
CA LEU A 5 -20.97 -4.91 22.03
C LEU A 5 -20.19 -5.41 20.81
N VAL A 6 -18.93 -5.02 20.71
CA VAL A 6 -17.99 -5.52 19.70
C VAL A 6 -17.11 -6.56 20.38
N HIS A 7 -17.07 -7.77 19.83
CA HIS A 7 -16.13 -8.79 20.30
C HIS A 7 -14.72 -8.45 19.79
N ILE A 8 -13.66 -8.77 20.55
CA ILE A 8 -12.27 -8.44 20.14
C ILE A 8 -11.91 -9.06 18.78
N SER A 9 -12.46 -10.23 18.46
CA SER A 9 -12.32 -10.91 17.17
C SER A 9 -13.00 -10.19 16.00
N GLU A 10 -13.87 -9.21 16.28
CA GLU A 10 -14.59 -8.42 15.28
C GLU A 10 -13.95 -7.06 15.02
N VAL A 11 -12.84 -6.76 15.70
CA VAL A 11 -12.08 -5.51 15.54
C VAL A 11 -11.17 -5.60 14.32
N ALA A 12 -10.44 -6.71 14.18
CA ALA A 12 -9.50 -6.95 13.09
C ALA A 12 -9.42 -8.44 12.71
N ASP A 13 -8.90 -8.74 11.52
CA ASP A 13 -8.66 -10.13 11.07
C ASP A 13 -7.39 -10.76 11.70
N VAL A 14 -6.66 -10.00 12.51
CA VAL A 14 -5.43 -10.42 13.19
C VAL A 14 -5.63 -10.55 14.70
N TYR A 15 -4.75 -11.29 15.37
CA TYR A 15 -4.77 -11.39 16.83
C TYR A 15 -4.48 -10.03 17.46
N VAL A 16 -5.47 -9.49 18.18
CA VAL A 16 -5.38 -8.20 18.84
C VAL A 16 -4.86 -8.42 20.26
N LYS A 17 -3.63 -7.96 20.52
CA LYS A 17 -3.07 -7.90 21.89
C LYS A 17 -3.65 -6.74 22.68
N ASP A 18 -3.72 -5.57 22.05
CA ASP A 18 -4.22 -4.33 22.64
C ASP A 18 -5.25 -3.66 21.73
N ILE A 19 -6.45 -3.45 22.25
CA ILE A 19 -7.55 -2.79 21.52
C ILE A 19 -7.31 -1.28 21.33
N LYS A 20 -6.50 -0.69 22.20
CA LYS A 20 -6.19 0.75 22.21
C LYS A 20 -5.45 1.23 20.96
N ASP A 21 -4.73 0.32 20.31
CA ASP A 21 -4.03 0.63 19.06
C ASP A 21 -4.98 0.71 17.86
N PHE A 22 -6.15 0.07 17.96
CA PHE A 22 -7.14 0.01 16.89
C PHE A 22 -8.24 1.06 17.03
N VAL A 23 -8.59 1.45 18.27
CA VAL A 23 -9.66 2.39 18.55
C VAL A 23 -9.34 3.27 19.76
N GLN A 24 -9.71 4.55 19.67
CA GLN A 24 -9.59 5.52 20.75
C GLN A 24 -10.96 5.89 21.35
N LEU A 25 -10.95 6.30 22.61
CA LEU A 25 -12.15 6.83 23.26
C LEU A 25 -12.61 8.09 22.52
N ASN A 26 -13.89 8.14 22.17
CA ASN A 26 -14.54 9.20 21.35
C ASN A 26 -14.20 9.19 19.85
N ASP A 27 -13.57 8.14 19.34
CA ASP A 27 -13.36 7.99 17.90
C ASP A 27 -14.66 7.60 17.17
N GLN A 28 -14.88 8.17 15.98
CA GLN A 28 -16.03 7.85 15.14
C GLN A 28 -15.66 6.76 14.15
N VAL A 29 -16.02 5.52 14.49
CA VAL A 29 -15.75 4.35 13.64
C VAL A 29 -16.99 3.91 12.87
N LYS A 30 -16.78 3.47 11.62
CA LYS A 30 -17.82 2.77 10.85
C LYS A 30 -17.88 1.32 11.33
N VAL A 31 -19.08 0.85 11.62
CA VAL A 31 -19.34 -0.53 12.04
C VAL A 31 -20.45 -1.15 11.21
N LYS A 32 -20.40 -2.47 11.06
CA LYS A 32 -21.46 -3.26 10.45
C LYS A 32 -22.21 -4.06 11.51
N ILE A 33 -23.53 -4.08 11.42
CA ILE A 33 -24.38 -4.89 12.30
C ILE A 33 -24.30 -6.35 11.83
N LEU A 34 -23.89 -7.24 12.73
CA LEU A 34 -23.85 -8.68 12.49
C LEU A 34 -25.12 -9.38 12.97
N SER A 35 -25.60 -9.01 14.15
CA SER A 35 -26.75 -9.63 14.77
C SER A 35 -27.48 -8.66 15.69
N MET A 36 -28.78 -8.87 15.83
CA MET A 36 -29.61 -8.23 16.83
C MET A 36 -30.36 -9.32 17.58
N GLN A 37 -30.05 -9.50 18.86
CA GLN A 37 -30.74 -10.45 19.75
C GLN A 37 -31.05 -9.79 21.08
N ASN A 38 -32.31 -9.82 21.50
CA ASN A 38 -32.76 -9.41 22.84
C ASN A 38 -32.21 -8.05 23.30
N GLY A 39 -32.19 -7.06 22.40
CA GLY A 39 -31.68 -5.71 22.70
C GLY A 39 -30.16 -5.56 22.71
N LYS A 40 -29.39 -6.64 22.46
CA LYS A 40 -27.94 -6.59 22.24
C LYS A 40 -27.67 -6.56 20.73
N ILE A 41 -26.85 -5.60 20.32
CA ILE A 41 -26.40 -5.48 18.94
C ILE A 41 -24.95 -5.98 18.85
N GLY A 42 -24.74 -7.04 18.08
CA GLY A 42 -23.42 -7.50 17.68
C GLY A 42 -22.89 -6.62 16.55
N LEU A 43 -21.77 -5.95 16.80
CA LEU A 43 -21.14 -5.02 15.86
C LEU A 43 -19.77 -5.54 15.43
N SER A 44 -19.38 -5.22 14.19
CA SER A 44 -18.08 -5.57 13.62
C SER A 44 -17.43 -4.39 12.91
N ILE A 45 -16.19 -4.10 13.28
CA ILE A 45 -15.37 -3.04 12.68
C ILE A 45 -14.68 -3.59 11.43
N ARG A 46 -14.17 -4.82 11.48
CA ARG A 46 -13.46 -5.45 10.36
C ARG A 46 -14.30 -5.59 9.10
N GLN A 47 -15.60 -5.86 9.24
CA GLN A 47 -16.50 -5.99 8.09
C GLN A 47 -16.96 -4.64 7.52
N ALA A 48 -16.77 -3.55 8.27
CA ALA A 48 -17.06 -2.21 7.79
C ALA A 48 -15.92 -1.64 6.94
N GLN A 49 -14.70 -2.16 7.11
CA GLN A 49 -13.56 -1.79 6.27
C GLN A 49 -13.74 -2.38 4.86
N PRO A 50 -13.69 -1.55 3.79
CA PRO A 50 -13.80 -2.05 2.44
C PRO A 50 -12.56 -2.90 2.14
N LYS A 51 -12.75 -4.21 1.96
CA LYS A 51 -11.69 -5.06 1.40
C LYS A 51 -11.32 -4.49 0.03
N PRO A 52 -10.03 -4.27 -0.28
CA PRO A 52 -9.65 -3.85 -1.62
C PRO A 52 -10.17 -4.89 -2.59
N SER A 53 -11.07 -4.46 -3.49
CA SER A 53 -11.62 -5.35 -4.50
C SER A 53 -10.47 -5.85 -5.36
N ARG A 54 -10.52 -7.11 -5.80
CA ARG A 54 -9.48 -7.70 -6.68
C ARG A 54 -9.26 -6.88 -7.96
N GLN A 55 -10.27 -6.13 -8.40
CA GLN A 55 -10.18 -5.20 -9.53
C GLN A 55 -9.22 -4.02 -9.27
N ASN A 56 -9.11 -3.56 -8.01
CA ASN A 56 -8.16 -2.52 -7.63
C ASN A 56 -6.71 -3.02 -7.56
N LEU A 57 -6.50 -4.31 -7.26
CA LEU A 57 -5.15 -4.89 -7.24
C LEU A 57 -4.55 -4.97 -8.65
N GLN A 58 -5.32 -5.44 -9.64
CA GLN A 58 -4.87 -5.52 -11.03
C GLN A 58 -4.45 -4.14 -11.56
N SER A 59 -5.28 -3.12 -11.32
CA SER A 59 -5.00 -1.74 -11.72
C SER A 59 -3.78 -1.14 -11.02
N PHE A 60 -3.39 -1.65 -9.85
CA PHE A 60 -2.22 -1.19 -9.11
C PHE A 60 -0.94 -1.89 -9.60
N GLU A 61 -1.00 -3.20 -9.86
CA GLU A 61 0.09 -3.96 -10.46
C GLU A 61 0.46 -3.43 -11.85
N ASP A 62 -0.52 -3.12 -12.70
CA ASP A 62 -0.27 -2.56 -14.04
C ASP A 62 0.42 -1.18 -13.96
N LYS A 63 0.02 -0.34 -13.00
CA LYS A 63 0.65 0.97 -12.76
C LYS A 63 2.07 0.83 -12.22
N LEU A 64 2.31 -0.13 -11.33
CA LEU A 64 3.63 -0.45 -10.81
C LEU A 64 4.56 -0.97 -11.90
N ALA A 65 4.09 -1.91 -12.72
CA ALA A 65 4.85 -2.48 -13.83
C ALA A 65 5.27 -1.38 -14.82
N LYS A 66 4.34 -0.46 -15.16
CA LYS A 66 4.65 0.69 -16.01
C LYS A 66 5.69 1.63 -15.37
N PHE A 67 5.59 1.88 -14.06
CA PHE A 67 6.54 2.73 -13.35
C PHE A 67 7.95 2.12 -13.26
N MET A 68 8.06 0.82 -13.00
CA MET A 68 9.36 0.13 -12.98
C MET A 68 10.03 0.17 -14.35
N LYS A 69 9.26 -0.06 -15.42
CA LYS A 69 9.77 0.03 -16.80
C LYS A 69 10.26 1.44 -17.15
N ASP A 70 9.46 2.48 -16.88
CA ASP A 70 9.85 3.87 -17.14
C ASP A 70 11.08 4.29 -16.31
N SER A 71 11.22 3.75 -15.09
CA SER A 71 12.36 4.02 -14.21
C SER A 71 13.64 3.36 -14.69
N ASP A 72 13.58 2.11 -15.16
CA ASP A 72 14.73 1.38 -15.72
C ASP A 72 15.22 2.03 -17.02
N GLU A 73 14.31 2.48 -17.88
CA GLU A 73 14.66 3.19 -19.13
C GLU A 73 15.45 4.48 -18.81
N ARG A 74 14.92 5.32 -17.91
CA ARG A 74 15.59 6.55 -17.47
C ARG A 74 16.93 6.29 -16.80
N GLN A 75 17.02 5.27 -15.94
CA GLN A 75 18.29 4.88 -15.31
C GLN A 75 19.32 4.41 -16.35
N SER A 76 18.88 3.68 -17.37
CA SER A 76 19.75 3.16 -18.42
C SER A 76 20.31 4.27 -19.32
N ASP A 77 19.50 5.27 -19.66
CA ASP A 77 19.92 6.44 -20.44
C ASP A 77 20.88 7.34 -19.65
N LEU A 78 20.64 7.50 -18.35
CA LEU A 78 21.55 8.20 -17.45
C LEU A 78 22.90 7.48 -17.35
N LYS A 79 22.90 6.14 -17.24
CA LYS A 79 24.13 5.33 -17.23
C LYS A 79 24.89 5.43 -18.56
N LYS A 80 24.21 5.26 -19.70
CA LYS A 80 24.82 5.40 -21.05
C LYS A 80 25.43 6.77 -21.29
N SER A 81 24.76 7.84 -20.87
CA SER A 81 25.25 9.21 -21.04
C SER A 81 26.41 9.56 -20.08
N GLN A 82 26.49 8.90 -18.92
CA GLN A 82 27.59 9.06 -17.97
C GLN A 82 28.84 8.27 -18.39
N ASP A 83 28.67 7.06 -18.93
CA ASP A 83 29.77 6.24 -19.46
C ASP A 83 30.37 6.84 -20.74
N SER A 84 29.54 7.33 -21.66
CA SER A 84 30.01 8.01 -22.88
C SER A 84 30.75 9.32 -22.60
N LYS A 85 30.50 10.00 -21.48
CA LYS A 85 31.28 11.18 -21.02
C LYS A 85 32.58 10.81 -20.29
N ARG A 86 32.72 9.59 -19.76
CA ARG A 86 33.95 9.09 -19.12
C ARG A 86 34.90 8.38 -20.09
N GLY A 87 34.40 7.85 -21.21
CA GLY A 87 35.22 7.15 -22.22
C GLY A 87 35.80 8.02 -23.35
N GLY A 88 35.49 9.33 -23.41
CA GLY A 88 35.72 10.16 -24.60
C GLY A 88 36.84 11.21 -24.53
N ARG A 89 37.77 11.16 -23.56
CA ARG A 89 38.88 12.12 -23.47
C ARG A 89 40.19 11.45 -23.04
N GLY A 90 40.96 10.97 -24.01
CA GLY A 90 42.33 10.52 -23.77
C GLY A 90 43.05 10.05 -25.03
N GLY A 91 43.72 10.97 -25.73
CA GLY A 91 44.91 10.61 -26.52
C GLY A 91 44.78 10.57 -28.05
N GLY A 92 44.28 11.64 -28.68
CA GLY A 92 44.70 11.94 -30.04
C GLY A 92 46.18 12.32 -30.05
N ARG A 93 47.04 11.48 -30.66
CA ARG A 93 48.38 11.88 -31.11
C ARG A 93 48.66 11.25 -32.46
N LEU A 94 48.65 12.11 -33.48
CA LEU A 94 49.25 11.91 -34.80
C LEU A 94 50.68 11.36 -34.65
N SER A 95 51.03 10.36 -35.46
CA SER A 95 52.40 10.20 -35.96
C SER A 95 52.33 9.63 -37.39
N HIS A 96 52.53 10.50 -38.36
CA HIS A 96 52.82 10.17 -39.75
C HIS A 96 54.34 9.93 -39.84
N PHE A 97 54.74 8.80 -40.42
CA PHE A 97 56.07 8.56 -41.02
C PHE A 97 55.86 8.40 -42.52
#